data_AF-A0A951A577-F1
#
_entry.id   AF-A0A951A577-F1
#
_cell.length_a   1.000
_cell.length_b   1.000
_cell.length_c   1.000
_cell.angle_alpha   90.00
_cell.angle_beta   90.00
_cell.angle_gamma   90.00
#
_symmetry.space_group_name_H-M   'P 1'
#
loop_
_entity.id
_entity.type
_entity.pdbx_description
1 polymer ?
#
loop_
_entity_poly.entity_id
_entity_poly.type
_entity_poly.pdbx_seq_one_letter_code
_entity_poly.pdbx_strand_id
1 'polypeptide(L)'
;MAEGERRLANGRERIEFSTEPARYRHWRLSVDGDVATLVMDVDENAGLFEGYQLKLNSYDLGVDIELADAVQRLRFEHPGVKVLVLRSGKNRVFCAGANIRMLAGSSHAHKVNFCKFTNETRNAFEDASQFSGLPTICVINGTAAGGGYELALAADHIILVDDGSASVALPEVPLLAVLPGTGGLTRLTDKRKVRRDRADVFCTTEEGVKGKRAVEWRLVDETAASTRLETVIAERARAFAENSPRVTNAVGITLKPLARRRAPDAIEYDHLSVTFDRVERLASITLRGVEHPPPATAEAMLA
;
A
#
# COMPACT_ATOMS: atom_id res chain seq x y z
N MET A 1 -8.10 19.97 21.70
CA MET A 1 -6.66 20.26 21.81
C MET A 1 -5.94 19.34 20.83
N ALA A 2 -5.32 19.75 19.72
CA ALA A 2 -4.85 21.08 19.32
C ALA A 2 -5.29 21.40 17.88
N GLU A 3 -5.86 22.59 17.68
CA GLU A 3 -6.02 23.26 16.36
C GLU A 3 -4.73 24.04 16.00
N GLY A 4 -3.56 23.49 16.34
CA GLY A 4 -2.32 23.94 15.73
C GLY A 4 -2.18 23.25 14.38
N GLU A 5 -1.95 24.00 13.30
CA GLU A 5 -1.57 23.42 12.02
C GLU A 5 -0.37 22.48 12.25
N ARG A 6 -0.57 21.18 12.05
CA ARG A 6 0.51 20.21 12.17
C ARG A 6 1.57 20.52 11.11
N ARG A 7 2.81 20.63 11.56
CA ARG A 7 3.97 20.89 10.71
C ARG A 7 4.45 19.60 10.08
N LEU A 8 4.73 19.65 8.79
CA LEU A 8 5.37 18.55 8.09
C LEU A 8 6.82 18.43 8.56
N ALA A 9 7.27 17.21 8.82
CA ALA A 9 8.61 16.96 9.38
C ALA A 9 9.76 17.39 8.45
N ASN A 10 9.46 17.59 7.16
CA ASN A 10 10.42 18.06 6.16
C ASN A 10 10.40 19.60 5.96
N GLY A 11 9.69 20.35 6.82
CA GLY A 11 9.59 21.80 6.75
C GLY A 11 8.78 22.36 5.59
N ARG A 12 8.12 21.52 4.79
CA ARG A 12 7.24 21.98 3.70
C ARG A 12 5.91 22.49 4.26
N GLU A 13 5.26 23.36 3.50
CA GLU A 13 3.91 23.86 3.82
C GLU A 13 2.80 22.87 3.44
N ARG A 14 3.06 21.95 2.50
CA ARG A 14 2.04 21.08 1.90
C ARG A 14 2.58 19.67 1.69
N ILE A 15 1.66 18.70 1.78
CA ILE A 15 1.95 17.30 1.48
C ILE A 15 2.27 17.18 0.00
N GLU A 16 3.35 16.46 -0.30
CA GLU A 16 3.77 16.16 -1.66
C GLU A 16 3.64 14.66 -1.92
N PHE A 17 2.80 14.31 -2.89
CA PHE A 17 2.57 12.92 -3.29
C PHE A 17 3.62 12.42 -4.29
N SER A 18 4.33 13.33 -4.97
CA SER A 18 5.39 12.97 -5.90
C SER A 18 6.62 12.45 -5.14
N THR A 19 6.93 11.17 -5.35
CA THR A 19 8.14 10.51 -4.84
C THR A 19 8.73 9.61 -5.93
N GLU A 20 9.82 8.91 -5.62
CA GLU A 20 10.47 7.91 -6.49
C GLU A 20 11.34 6.97 -5.64
N PRO A 21 11.71 5.77 -6.13
CA PRO A 21 12.45 4.78 -5.34
C PRO A 21 13.71 5.29 -4.64
N ALA A 22 14.47 6.20 -5.28
CA ALA A 22 15.68 6.79 -4.69
C ALA A 22 15.42 7.66 -3.45
N ARG A 23 14.17 8.07 -3.21
CA ARG A 23 13.75 8.88 -2.05
C ARG A 23 12.97 8.09 -1.01
N TYR A 24 12.72 6.80 -1.25
CA TYR A 24 11.97 5.99 -0.30
C TYR A 24 12.71 5.88 1.04
N ARG A 25 11.95 6.01 2.12
CA ARG A 25 12.43 5.81 3.49
C ARG A 25 11.79 4.58 4.14
N HIS A 26 10.73 4.04 3.55
CA HIS A 26 9.88 3.04 4.19
C HIS A 26 9.78 1.72 3.41
N TRP A 27 10.21 1.72 2.16
CA TRP A 27 10.11 0.58 1.26
C TRP A 27 11.42 0.30 0.54
N ARG A 28 11.74 -0.98 0.38
CA ARG A 28 12.84 -1.44 -0.48
C ARG A 28 12.24 -2.33 -1.57
N LEU A 29 12.50 -1.96 -2.83
CA LEU A 29 12.07 -2.72 -3.99
C LEU A 29 13.27 -3.41 -4.63
N SER A 30 13.17 -4.71 -4.87
CA SER A 30 14.12 -5.48 -5.68
C SER A 30 13.39 -6.32 -6.70
N VAL A 31 14.03 -6.58 -7.84
CA VAL A 31 13.49 -7.39 -8.93
C VAL A 31 14.49 -8.48 -9.27
N ASP A 32 14.02 -9.72 -9.30
CA ASP A 32 14.79 -10.90 -9.71
C ASP A 32 13.96 -11.68 -10.73
N GLY A 33 14.37 -11.62 -12.00
CA GLY A 33 13.61 -12.19 -13.11
C GLY A 33 12.18 -11.66 -13.18
N ASP A 34 11.20 -12.56 -13.06
CA ASP A 34 9.78 -12.27 -13.10
C ASP A 34 9.14 -12.05 -11.72
N VAL A 35 9.94 -11.97 -10.66
CA VAL A 35 9.49 -11.72 -9.28
C VAL A 35 10.00 -10.38 -8.79
N ALA A 36 9.09 -9.51 -8.38
CA ALA A 36 9.45 -8.34 -7.57
C ALA A 36 9.26 -8.66 -6.09
N THR A 37 10.18 -8.20 -5.25
CA THR A 37 10.00 -8.21 -3.79
C THR A 37 9.93 -6.78 -3.29
N LEU A 38 8.82 -6.44 -2.63
CA LEU A 38 8.64 -5.17 -1.94
C LEU A 38 8.70 -5.42 -0.43
N VAL A 39 9.74 -4.89 0.19
CA VAL A 39 10.02 -5.06 1.62
C VAL A 39 9.56 -3.82 2.37
N MET A 40 8.59 -3.98 3.28
CA MET A 40 8.20 -2.94 4.23
C MET A 40 9.27 -2.82 5.32
N ASP A 41 9.93 -1.68 5.37
CA ASP A 41 10.96 -1.38 6.36
C ASP A 41 10.89 0.09 6.77
N VAL A 42 9.82 0.41 7.50
CA VAL A 42 9.51 1.79 7.88
C VAL A 42 10.64 2.37 8.73
N ASP A 43 11.21 3.49 8.30
CA ASP A 43 12.05 4.33 9.14
C ASP A 43 11.19 4.97 10.26
N GLU A 44 11.51 4.62 11.51
CA GLU A 44 10.75 5.04 12.68
C GLU A 44 10.80 6.56 12.91
N ASN A 45 11.82 7.24 12.35
CA ASN A 45 12.04 8.68 12.51
C ASN A 45 11.59 9.48 11.28
N ALA A 46 10.87 8.84 10.36
CA ALA A 46 10.45 9.40 9.09
C ALA A 46 8.94 9.67 9.02
N GLY A 47 8.33 10.10 10.13
CA GLY A 47 6.91 10.50 10.11
C GLY A 47 6.67 11.67 9.16
N LEU A 48 5.52 11.67 8.47
CA LEU A 48 5.11 12.76 7.58
C LEU A 48 4.95 14.09 8.35
N PHE A 49 4.42 14.01 9.58
CA PHE A 49 4.30 15.14 10.50
C PHE A 49 5.21 14.94 11.71
N GLU A 50 5.57 16.06 12.35
CA GLU A 50 6.27 16.04 13.63
C GLU A 50 5.39 15.44 14.75
N GLY A 51 6.03 14.95 15.82
CA GLY A 51 5.36 14.58 17.08
C GLY A 51 5.06 13.09 17.27
N TYR A 52 5.48 12.21 16.38
CA TYR A 52 5.40 10.75 16.58
C TYR A 52 6.54 10.00 15.88
N GLN A 53 6.74 8.75 16.29
CA GLN A 53 7.63 7.79 15.64
C GLN A 53 6.82 6.62 15.07
N LEU A 54 7.27 6.09 13.94
CA LEU A 54 6.65 4.99 13.20
C LEU A 54 7.24 3.63 13.59
N LYS A 55 7.19 3.29 14.88
CA LYS A 55 7.76 2.05 15.40
C LYS A 55 7.04 0.81 14.87
N LEU A 56 7.73 -0.33 14.85
CA LEU A 56 7.14 -1.65 14.57
C LEU A 56 6.42 -1.73 13.21
N ASN A 57 6.98 -1.10 12.17
CA ASN A 57 6.30 -1.00 10.86
C ASN A 57 4.87 -0.42 10.97
N SER A 58 4.59 0.46 11.95
CA SER A 58 3.38 1.26 11.89
C SER A 58 3.50 2.33 10.81
N TYR A 59 2.38 2.76 10.23
CA TYR A 59 2.42 3.64 9.05
C TYR A 59 1.56 4.90 9.19
N ASP A 60 1.94 5.92 8.44
CA ASP A 60 1.15 7.11 8.19
C ASP A 60 0.97 7.32 6.67
N LEU A 61 0.46 8.49 6.28
CA LEU A 61 0.23 8.80 4.87
C LEU A 61 1.53 8.82 4.03
N GLY A 62 2.68 9.18 4.61
CA GLY A 62 3.96 9.21 3.88
C GLY A 62 4.41 7.83 3.44
N VAL A 63 4.27 6.84 4.34
CA VAL A 63 4.52 5.42 4.02
C VAL A 63 3.64 4.93 2.88
N ASP A 64 2.38 5.38 2.85
CA ASP A 64 1.41 4.96 1.83
C ASP A 64 1.64 5.64 0.48
N ILE A 65 2.11 6.90 0.49
CA ILE A 65 2.52 7.61 -0.73
C ILE A 65 3.65 6.86 -1.44
N GLU A 66 4.64 6.36 -0.69
CA GLU A 66 5.70 5.52 -1.25
C GLU A 66 5.17 4.18 -1.77
N LEU A 67 4.23 3.55 -1.04
CA LEU A 67 3.60 2.29 -1.48
C LEU A 67 2.85 2.45 -2.80
N ALA A 68 2.07 3.53 -2.92
CA ALA A 68 1.34 3.85 -4.15
C ALA A 68 2.29 4.09 -5.32
N ASP A 69 3.40 4.82 -5.12
CA ASP A 69 4.42 5.00 -6.16
C ASP A 69 5.06 3.65 -6.54
N ALA A 70 5.41 2.79 -5.57
CA ALA A 70 6.05 1.51 -5.83
C ALA A 70 5.19 0.59 -6.72
N VAL A 71 3.87 0.56 -6.49
CA VAL A 71 2.92 -0.16 -7.36
C VAL A 71 2.94 0.40 -8.79
N GLN A 72 2.97 1.73 -8.93
CA GLN A 72 3.06 2.37 -10.25
C GLN A 72 4.39 2.05 -10.95
N ARG A 73 5.53 2.06 -10.24
CA ARG A 73 6.82 1.66 -10.80
C ARG A 73 6.75 0.23 -11.34
N LEU A 74 6.20 -0.71 -10.58
CA LEU A 74 6.04 -2.09 -11.02
C LEU A 74 5.17 -2.23 -12.27
N ARG A 75 4.06 -1.50 -12.34
CA ARG A 75 3.14 -1.57 -13.48
C ARG A 75 3.80 -1.09 -14.77
N PHE A 76 4.52 0.03 -14.73
CA PHE A 76 5.04 0.72 -15.93
C PHE A 76 6.52 0.44 -16.23
N GLU A 77 7.38 0.43 -15.22
CA GLU A 77 8.84 0.33 -15.38
C GLU A 77 9.35 -1.11 -15.42
N HIS A 78 8.53 -2.08 -14.97
CA HIS A 78 8.91 -3.48 -14.86
C HIS A 78 7.94 -4.42 -15.58
N PRO A 79 7.84 -4.36 -16.93
CA PRO A 79 6.89 -5.18 -17.69
C PRO A 79 7.17 -6.68 -17.56
N GLY A 80 8.42 -7.08 -17.31
CA GLY A 80 8.81 -8.48 -17.12
C GLY A 80 8.47 -9.07 -15.74
N VAL A 81 8.15 -8.24 -14.74
CA VAL A 81 7.72 -8.72 -13.42
C VAL A 81 6.30 -9.25 -13.54
N LYS A 82 6.06 -10.47 -13.06
CA LYS A 82 4.79 -11.20 -13.16
C LYS A 82 4.10 -11.42 -11.82
N VAL A 83 4.83 -11.26 -10.72
CA VAL A 83 4.28 -11.39 -9.36
C VAL A 83 5.02 -10.47 -8.41
N LEU A 84 4.27 -9.87 -7.49
CA LEU A 84 4.81 -9.08 -6.39
C LEU A 84 4.79 -9.91 -5.10
N VAL A 85 5.93 -10.05 -4.44
CA VAL A 85 6.04 -10.57 -3.08
C VAL A 85 6.16 -9.38 -2.11
N LEU A 86 5.15 -9.20 -1.26
CA LEU A 86 5.14 -8.21 -0.19
C LEU A 86 5.57 -8.88 1.12
N ARG A 87 6.59 -8.35 1.80
CA ARG A 87 7.05 -8.89 3.10
C ARG A 87 7.61 -7.80 4.01
N SER A 88 7.85 -8.12 5.28
CA SER A 88 8.52 -7.20 6.21
C SER A 88 10.02 -7.41 6.26
N GLY A 89 10.76 -6.30 6.35
CA GLY A 89 12.20 -6.26 6.64
C GLY A 89 12.52 -6.23 8.13
N LYS A 90 11.50 -6.15 9.00
CA LYS A 90 11.66 -6.12 10.46
C LYS A 90 11.45 -7.50 11.06
N ASN A 91 12.23 -7.81 12.11
CA ASN A 91 12.10 -9.06 12.83
C ASN A 91 10.82 -9.08 13.68
N ARG A 92 10.07 -10.20 13.64
CA ARG A 92 8.90 -10.48 14.49
C ARG A 92 7.67 -9.57 14.28
N VAL A 93 7.74 -8.58 13.39
CA VAL A 93 6.61 -7.73 13.02
C VAL A 93 6.49 -7.64 11.51
N PHE A 94 5.31 -7.94 10.99
CA PHE A 94 4.98 -7.62 9.61
C PHE A 94 4.64 -6.13 9.51
N CYS A 95 3.55 -5.73 10.15
CA CYS A 95 3.06 -4.36 10.20
C CYS A 95 2.07 -4.19 11.35
N ALA A 96 2.29 -3.17 12.19
CA ALA A 96 1.44 -2.88 13.36
C ALA A 96 0.22 -2.00 13.02
N GLY A 97 0.00 -1.66 11.75
CA GLY A 97 -1.13 -0.86 11.30
C GLY A 97 -0.89 0.65 11.32
N ALA A 98 -1.96 1.40 11.13
CA ALA A 98 -1.91 2.86 11.15
C ALA A 98 -1.42 3.35 12.52
N ASN A 99 -0.47 4.28 12.54
CA ASN A 99 0.16 4.73 13.77
C ASN A 99 -0.85 5.44 14.69
N ILE A 100 -1.05 4.91 15.90
CA ILE A 100 -2.08 5.38 16.84
C ILE A 100 -1.83 6.83 17.29
N ARG A 101 -0.56 7.24 17.49
CA ARG A 101 -0.23 8.61 17.88
C ARG A 101 -0.52 9.59 16.74
N MET A 102 -0.19 9.22 15.51
CA MET A 102 -0.57 9.97 14.32
C MET A 102 -2.10 10.10 14.21
N LEU A 103 -2.85 9.02 14.40
CA LEU A 103 -4.31 9.05 14.36
C LEU A 103 -4.89 9.93 15.48
N ALA A 104 -4.40 9.82 16.71
CA ALA A 104 -4.86 10.62 17.85
C ALA A 104 -4.60 12.11 17.62
N GLY A 105 -3.44 12.47 17.10
CA GLY A 105 -3.06 13.85 16.79
C GLY A 105 -3.63 14.42 15.48
N SER A 106 -4.38 13.62 14.70
CA SER A 106 -4.91 14.06 13.41
C SER A 106 -6.25 14.79 13.51
N SER A 107 -6.44 15.82 12.67
CA SER A 107 -7.77 16.40 12.43
C SER A 107 -8.69 15.36 11.77
N HIS A 108 -10.00 15.55 11.91
CA HIS A 108 -10.98 14.66 11.30
C HIS A 108 -10.79 14.57 9.77
N ALA A 109 -10.65 15.71 9.10
CA ALA A 109 -10.42 15.77 7.65
C ALA A 109 -9.16 15.00 7.21
N HIS A 110 -8.07 15.10 7.99
CA HIS A 110 -6.86 14.34 7.69
C HIS A 110 -7.07 12.84 7.84
N LYS A 111 -7.76 12.37 8.89
CA LYS A 111 -8.05 10.93 9.07
C LYS A 111 -8.90 10.40 7.91
N VAL A 112 -9.91 11.14 7.49
CA VAL A 112 -10.77 10.76 6.36
C VAL A 112 -9.96 10.70 5.06
N ASN A 113 -9.11 11.69 4.79
CA ASN A 113 -8.23 11.67 3.62
C ASN A 113 -7.23 10.51 3.68
N PHE A 114 -6.61 10.28 4.84
CA PHE A 114 -5.71 9.16 5.08
C PHE A 114 -6.40 7.83 4.75
N CYS A 115 -7.57 7.57 5.34
CA CYS A 115 -8.34 6.35 5.05
C CYS A 115 -8.72 6.25 3.57
N LYS A 116 -9.14 7.34 2.93
CA LYS A 116 -9.49 7.31 1.50
C LYS A 116 -8.29 6.92 0.64
N PHE A 117 -7.17 7.62 0.79
CA PHE A 117 -5.97 7.38 -0.01
C PHE A 117 -5.43 5.97 0.22
N THR A 118 -5.36 5.52 1.48
CA THR A 118 -4.89 4.16 1.77
C THR A 118 -5.84 3.09 1.23
N ASN A 119 -7.16 3.29 1.26
CA ASN A 119 -8.11 2.41 0.59
C ASN A 119 -7.84 2.33 -0.92
N GLU A 120 -7.64 3.46 -1.60
CA GLU A 120 -7.33 3.51 -3.03
C GLU A 120 -6.02 2.77 -3.36
N THR A 121 -4.98 2.93 -2.53
CA THR A 121 -3.72 2.18 -2.67
C THR A 121 -3.95 0.66 -2.54
N ARG A 122 -4.78 0.17 -1.61
CA ARG A 122 -5.09 -1.27 -1.51
C ARG A 122 -5.92 -1.75 -2.70
N ASN A 123 -6.89 -0.95 -3.15
CA ASN A 123 -7.68 -1.27 -4.33
C ASN A 123 -6.80 -1.38 -5.58
N ALA A 124 -5.71 -0.60 -5.66
CA ALA A 124 -4.75 -0.67 -6.77
C ALA A 124 -4.02 -2.02 -6.86
N PHE A 125 -3.89 -2.79 -5.75
CA PHE A 125 -3.32 -4.14 -5.78
C PHE A 125 -4.27 -5.10 -6.49
N GLU A 126 -5.56 -5.03 -6.14
CA GLU A 126 -6.61 -5.86 -6.73
C GLU A 126 -6.84 -5.49 -8.20
N ASP A 127 -6.81 -4.19 -8.52
CA ASP A 127 -6.84 -3.67 -9.90
C ASP A 127 -5.61 -4.13 -10.71
N ALA A 128 -4.41 -4.10 -10.13
CA ALA A 128 -3.20 -4.58 -10.79
C ALA A 128 -3.24 -6.10 -11.04
N SER A 129 -3.77 -6.88 -10.09
CA SER A 129 -4.00 -8.32 -10.28
C SER A 129 -4.97 -8.57 -11.44
N GLN A 130 -6.14 -7.92 -11.42
CA GLN A 130 -7.21 -8.16 -12.40
C GLN A 130 -6.87 -7.64 -13.80
N PHE A 131 -6.26 -6.46 -13.91
CA PHE A 131 -6.13 -5.75 -15.19
C PHE A 131 -4.70 -5.51 -15.65
N SER A 132 -3.70 -5.76 -14.79
CA SER A 132 -2.28 -5.59 -15.16
C SER A 132 -1.49 -6.90 -15.17
N GLY A 133 -2.13 -8.03 -14.83
CA GLY A 133 -1.48 -9.33 -14.73
C GLY A 133 -0.42 -9.40 -13.63
N LEU A 134 -0.55 -8.57 -12.59
CA LEU A 134 0.43 -8.43 -11.50
C LEU A 134 -0.20 -8.79 -10.15
N PRO A 135 -0.41 -10.09 -9.86
CA PRO A 135 -0.87 -10.54 -8.56
C PRO A 135 0.17 -10.29 -7.47
N THR A 136 -0.32 -10.15 -6.23
CA THR A 136 0.49 -9.95 -5.03
C THR A 136 0.38 -11.14 -4.08
N ILE A 137 1.52 -11.66 -3.63
CA ILE A 137 1.65 -12.61 -2.52
C ILE A 137 2.15 -11.83 -1.30
N CYS A 138 1.37 -11.81 -0.22
CA CYS A 138 1.78 -11.24 1.05
C CYS A 138 2.36 -12.32 1.97
N VAL A 139 3.58 -12.10 2.46
CA VAL A 139 4.27 -12.96 3.42
C VAL A 139 4.27 -12.30 4.78
N ILE A 140 3.50 -12.86 5.70
CA ILE A 140 3.41 -12.41 7.08
C ILE A 140 4.45 -13.18 7.90
N ASN A 141 5.65 -12.61 8.02
CA ASN A 141 6.80 -13.15 8.75
C ASN A 141 6.91 -12.61 10.21
N GLY A 142 5.78 -12.20 10.79
CA GLY A 142 5.67 -11.61 12.13
C GLY A 142 4.23 -11.17 12.40
N THR A 143 3.97 -10.43 13.47
CA THR A 143 2.61 -9.93 13.75
C THR A 143 2.14 -8.94 12.67
N ALA A 144 0.97 -9.19 12.10
CA ALA A 144 0.22 -8.27 11.25
C ALA A 144 -1.06 -7.84 11.99
N ALA A 145 -1.11 -6.59 12.45
CA ALA A 145 -2.21 -6.09 13.27
C ALA A 145 -2.89 -4.89 12.62
N GLY A 146 -4.22 -4.84 12.72
CA GLY A 146 -5.07 -3.78 12.20
C GLY A 146 -4.77 -3.51 10.72
N GLY A 147 -4.43 -2.26 10.41
CA GLY A 147 -4.03 -1.82 9.06
C GLY A 147 -2.92 -2.66 8.40
N GLY A 148 -2.07 -3.35 9.17
CA GLY A 148 -1.09 -4.29 8.64
C GLY A 148 -1.73 -5.55 8.06
N TYR A 149 -2.75 -6.08 8.70
CA TYR A 149 -3.55 -7.16 8.14
C TYR A 149 -4.50 -6.64 7.05
N GLU A 150 -5.00 -5.41 7.13
CA GLU A 150 -5.77 -4.79 6.01
C GLU A 150 -4.95 -4.67 4.72
N LEU A 151 -3.64 -4.39 4.83
CA LEU A 151 -2.73 -4.44 3.69
C LEU A 151 -2.58 -5.87 3.16
N ALA A 152 -2.39 -6.86 4.04
CA ALA A 152 -2.31 -8.26 3.61
C ALA A 152 -3.61 -8.75 2.94
N LEU A 153 -4.77 -8.31 3.43
CA LEU A 153 -6.09 -8.63 2.88
C LEU A 153 -6.23 -8.14 1.42
N ALA A 154 -5.51 -7.10 1.00
CA ALA A 154 -5.51 -6.62 -0.37
C ALA A 154 -4.73 -7.52 -1.34
N ALA A 155 -3.81 -8.34 -0.85
CA ALA A 155 -3.07 -9.30 -1.67
C ALA A 155 -3.96 -10.44 -2.19
N ASP A 156 -3.52 -11.11 -3.24
CA ASP A 156 -4.19 -12.27 -3.83
C ASP A 156 -4.00 -13.52 -2.97
N HIS A 157 -2.84 -13.64 -2.32
CA HIS A 157 -2.47 -14.80 -1.52
C HIS A 157 -1.71 -14.39 -0.26
N ILE A 158 -2.06 -14.96 0.89
CA ILE A 158 -1.46 -14.66 2.19
C ILE A 158 -0.80 -15.91 2.77
N ILE A 159 0.52 -15.84 2.94
CA ILE A 159 1.34 -16.87 3.59
C ILE A 159 1.67 -16.38 5.01
N LEU A 160 1.30 -17.14 6.04
CA LEU A 160 1.66 -16.87 7.43
C LEU A 160 2.79 -17.80 7.87
N VAL A 161 3.89 -17.26 8.41
CA VAL A 161 4.92 -18.11 9.00
C VAL A 161 4.38 -18.81 10.25
N ASP A 162 4.64 -20.11 10.37
CA ASP A 162 4.28 -20.93 11.54
C ASP A 162 5.52 -21.09 12.43
N ASP A 163 5.79 -20.05 13.23
CA ASP A 163 6.92 -19.96 14.15
C ASP A 163 6.48 -19.87 15.64
N GLY A 164 5.18 -20.07 15.89
CA GLY A 164 4.53 -19.89 17.20
C GLY A 164 4.32 -18.43 17.63
N SER A 165 4.91 -17.46 16.93
CA SER A 165 4.87 -16.05 17.27
C SER A 165 3.95 -15.25 16.36
N ALA A 166 4.08 -15.41 15.04
CA ALA A 166 3.37 -14.64 14.03
C ALA A 166 1.84 -14.83 14.12
N SER A 167 1.13 -13.73 13.90
CA SER A 167 -0.33 -13.65 14.04
C SER A 167 -0.92 -12.63 13.09
N VAL A 168 -2.20 -12.80 12.80
CA VAL A 168 -3.06 -11.79 12.17
C VAL A 168 -4.09 -11.31 13.18
N ALA A 169 -4.39 -10.01 13.22
CA ALA A 169 -5.35 -9.42 14.15
C ALA A 169 -6.04 -8.17 13.57
N LEU A 170 -7.28 -7.90 13.99
CA LEU A 170 -8.00 -6.65 13.76
C LEU A 170 -8.48 -6.05 15.10
N PRO A 171 -7.58 -5.48 15.92
CA PRO A 171 -7.88 -5.04 17.27
C PRO A 171 -8.47 -3.61 17.33
N GLU A 172 -8.87 -3.02 16.20
CA GLU A 172 -9.33 -1.64 16.11
C GLU A 172 -10.53 -1.33 17.03
N VAL A 173 -11.48 -2.27 17.14
CA VAL A 173 -12.65 -2.09 18.01
C VAL A 173 -12.25 -2.08 19.49
N PRO A 174 -11.59 -3.12 20.04
CA PRO A 174 -11.23 -3.15 21.46
C PRO A 174 -10.16 -2.12 21.85
N LEU A 175 -9.16 -1.85 21.00
CA LEU A 175 -8.05 -0.96 21.36
C LEU A 175 -8.26 0.51 21.04
N LEU A 176 -9.02 0.81 19.98
CA LEU A 176 -9.09 2.17 19.41
C LEU A 176 -10.52 2.71 19.32
N ALA A 177 -11.53 1.89 19.59
CA ALA A 177 -12.95 2.22 19.42
C ALA A 177 -13.27 2.74 18.00
N VAL A 178 -12.59 2.19 16.99
CA VAL A 178 -12.85 2.44 15.57
C VAL A 178 -12.93 1.12 14.81
N LEU A 179 -13.28 1.18 13.52
CA LEU A 179 -13.35 -0.01 12.67
C LEU A 179 -12.04 -0.23 11.92
N PRO A 180 -11.77 -1.46 11.45
CA PRO A 180 -10.85 -1.73 10.34
C PRO A 180 -11.35 -1.02 9.06
N GLY A 181 -10.97 0.26 8.96
CA GLY A 181 -11.53 1.23 8.01
C GLY A 181 -10.80 1.31 6.67
N THR A 182 -9.70 0.59 6.50
CA THR A 182 -8.97 0.46 5.24
C THR A 182 -9.47 -0.75 4.43
N GLY A 183 -10.80 -0.95 4.46
CA GLY A 183 -11.49 -2.04 3.79
C GLY A 183 -11.33 -3.39 4.50
N GLY A 184 -10.79 -3.44 5.71
CA GLY A 184 -10.55 -4.68 6.47
C GLY A 184 -11.80 -5.52 6.64
N LEU A 185 -12.90 -4.92 7.14
CA LEU A 185 -14.16 -5.66 7.30
C LEU A 185 -14.74 -6.15 5.97
N THR A 186 -14.71 -5.30 4.95
CA THR A 186 -15.22 -5.64 3.61
C THR A 186 -14.42 -6.77 2.99
N ARG A 187 -13.08 -6.75 3.07
CA ARG A 187 -12.26 -7.85 2.55
C ARG A 187 -12.43 -9.11 3.40
N LEU A 188 -12.61 -8.99 4.71
CA LEU A 188 -12.85 -10.13 5.60
C LEU A 188 -14.15 -10.88 5.22
N THR A 189 -15.23 -10.16 4.94
CA THR A 189 -16.52 -10.77 4.56
C THR A 189 -16.58 -11.11 3.08
N ASP A 190 -16.19 -10.19 2.20
CA ASP A 190 -16.53 -10.26 0.78
C ASP A 190 -15.42 -10.95 -0.02
N LYS A 191 -14.16 -10.80 0.37
CA LYS A 191 -13.03 -11.46 -0.30
C LYS A 191 -12.67 -12.78 0.37
N ARG A 192 -12.42 -12.78 1.67
CA ARG A 192 -12.00 -13.96 2.44
C ARG A 192 -13.16 -14.91 2.78
N LYS A 193 -14.41 -14.42 2.69
CA LYS A 193 -15.63 -15.19 3.02
C LYS A 193 -15.54 -15.81 4.41
N VAL A 194 -15.03 -15.05 5.39
CA VAL A 194 -15.00 -15.46 6.79
C VAL A 194 -16.43 -15.49 7.32
N ARG A 195 -16.79 -16.55 8.04
CA ARG A 195 -18.11 -16.67 8.66
C ARG A 195 -18.31 -15.51 9.63
N ARG A 196 -19.47 -14.85 9.58
CA ARG A 196 -19.71 -13.55 10.24
C ARG A 196 -19.47 -13.57 11.76
N ASP A 197 -19.82 -14.64 12.45
CA ASP A 197 -19.56 -14.83 13.88
C ASP A 197 -18.07 -15.03 14.20
N ARG A 198 -17.29 -15.70 13.33
CA ARG A 198 -15.83 -15.75 13.45
C ARG A 198 -15.20 -14.40 13.20
N ALA A 199 -15.74 -13.64 12.23
CA ALA A 199 -15.31 -12.27 11.96
C ALA A 199 -15.57 -11.36 13.17
N ASP A 200 -16.72 -11.50 13.84
CA ASP A 200 -17.03 -10.78 15.08
C ASP A 200 -16.00 -11.07 16.18
N VAL A 201 -15.77 -12.34 16.51
CA VAL A 201 -14.73 -12.74 17.49
C VAL A 201 -13.35 -12.22 17.09
N PHE A 202 -13.01 -12.30 15.80
CA PHE A 202 -11.73 -11.84 15.30
C PHE A 202 -11.53 -10.31 15.40
N CYS A 203 -12.61 -9.53 15.25
CA CYS A 203 -12.57 -8.07 15.33
C CYS A 203 -12.80 -7.53 16.76
N THR A 204 -13.10 -8.39 17.73
CA THR A 204 -13.37 -8.02 19.13
C THR A 204 -12.37 -8.66 20.11
N THR A 205 -11.28 -9.23 19.59
CA THR A 205 -10.16 -9.80 20.38
C THR A 205 -8.83 -9.16 19.95
N GLU A 206 -7.92 -8.98 20.89
CA GLU A 206 -6.65 -8.26 20.66
C GLU A 206 -5.53 -9.19 20.22
N GLU A 207 -5.54 -10.43 20.70
CA GLU A 207 -4.45 -11.40 20.58
C GLU A 207 -4.29 -11.96 19.16
N GLY A 208 -5.36 -11.88 18.36
CA GLY A 208 -5.40 -12.37 16.99
C GLY A 208 -5.40 -13.89 16.84
N VAL A 209 -5.10 -14.35 15.63
CA VAL A 209 -5.16 -15.76 15.22
C VAL A 209 -3.82 -16.16 14.58
N LYS A 210 -3.38 -17.39 14.86
CA LYS A 210 -2.08 -17.95 14.44
C LYS A 210 -2.26 -19.30 13.76
N GLY A 211 -1.22 -19.71 13.02
CA GLY A 211 -1.03 -21.07 12.51
C GLY A 211 -2.26 -21.63 11.78
N LYS A 212 -2.53 -22.92 11.97
CA LYS A 212 -3.62 -23.64 11.28
C LYS A 212 -5.00 -23.00 11.47
N ARG A 213 -5.27 -22.42 12.64
CA ARG A 213 -6.54 -21.75 12.91
C ARG A 213 -6.77 -20.56 11.97
N ALA A 214 -5.72 -19.85 11.56
CA ALA A 214 -5.83 -18.75 10.61
C ALA A 214 -6.30 -19.25 9.23
N VAL A 215 -5.81 -20.41 8.79
CA VAL A 215 -6.24 -21.06 7.54
C VAL A 215 -7.67 -21.58 7.66
N GLU A 216 -7.98 -22.30 8.74
CA GLU A 216 -9.33 -22.85 9.00
C GLU A 216 -10.42 -21.77 9.07
N TRP A 217 -10.05 -20.56 9.49
CA TRP A 217 -10.94 -19.40 9.55
C TRP A 217 -10.94 -18.56 8.27
N ARG A 218 -10.14 -18.95 7.26
CA ARG A 218 -9.94 -18.25 5.98
C ARG A 218 -9.28 -16.87 6.10
N LEU A 219 -8.59 -16.61 7.21
CA LEU A 219 -7.86 -15.38 7.45
C LEU A 219 -6.59 -15.30 6.60
N VAL A 220 -5.95 -16.45 6.38
CA VAL A 220 -4.80 -16.59 5.48
C VAL A 220 -5.02 -17.79 4.56
N ASP A 221 -4.26 -17.90 3.48
CA ASP A 221 -4.40 -18.97 2.50
C ASP A 221 -3.60 -20.21 2.89
N GLU A 222 -2.38 -20.01 3.41
CA GLU A 222 -1.57 -21.10 3.91
C GLU A 222 -0.60 -20.68 5.02
N THR A 223 0.00 -21.68 5.63
CA THR A 223 1.06 -21.51 6.63
C THR A 223 2.32 -22.25 6.21
N ALA A 224 3.48 -21.68 6.50
CA ALA A 224 4.77 -22.32 6.25
C ALA A 224 5.64 -22.32 7.50
N ALA A 225 6.22 -23.48 7.85
CA ALA A 225 7.25 -23.54 8.89
C ALA A 225 8.44 -22.64 8.51
N SER A 226 9.08 -22.03 9.51
CA SER A 226 10.20 -21.09 9.28
C SER A 226 11.31 -21.67 8.38
N THR A 227 11.63 -22.96 8.54
CA THR A 227 12.66 -23.67 7.75
C THR A 227 12.28 -23.89 6.29
N ARG A 228 11.00 -23.74 5.94
CA ARG A 228 10.45 -23.96 4.59
C ARG A 228 9.87 -22.70 3.97
N LEU A 229 9.86 -21.57 4.68
CA LEU A 229 9.21 -20.34 4.26
C LEU A 229 9.68 -19.88 2.88
N GLU A 230 10.99 -19.72 2.68
CA GLU A 230 11.54 -19.26 1.39
C GLU A 230 11.23 -20.23 0.24
N THR A 231 11.21 -21.54 0.51
CA THR A 231 10.83 -22.53 -0.51
C THR A 231 9.35 -22.38 -0.88
N VAL A 232 8.45 -22.20 0.09
CA VAL A 232 7.02 -22.01 -0.17
C VAL A 232 6.78 -20.70 -0.94
N ILE A 233 7.49 -19.62 -0.58
CA ILE A 233 7.43 -18.35 -1.32
C ILE A 233 7.84 -18.57 -2.77
N ALA A 234 8.97 -19.23 -3.03
CA ALA A 234 9.46 -19.48 -4.38
C ALA A 234 8.49 -20.36 -5.19
N GLU A 235 7.95 -21.42 -4.58
CA GLU A 235 6.95 -22.29 -5.20
C GLU A 235 5.69 -21.52 -5.60
N ARG A 236 5.18 -20.63 -4.73
CA ARG A 236 4.00 -19.80 -5.04
C ARG A 236 4.30 -18.71 -6.04
N ALA A 237 5.41 -17.99 -5.90
CA ALA A 237 5.81 -16.96 -6.85
C ALA A 237 5.90 -17.52 -8.27
N ARG A 238 6.53 -18.70 -8.44
CA ARG A 238 6.59 -19.40 -9.73
C ARG A 238 5.20 -19.75 -10.26
N ALA A 239 4.33 -20.31 -9.43
CA ALA A 239 2.97 -20.68 -9.84
C ALA A 239 2.13 -19.46 -10.27
N PHE A 240 2.25 -18.32 -9.58
CA PHE A 240 1.58 -17.08 -9.97
C PHE A 240 2.19 -16.49 -11.25
N ALA A 241 3.51 -16.51 -11.38
CA ALA A 241 4.22 -16.01 -12.57
C ALA A 241 3.87 -16.80 -13.84
N GLU A 242 3.74 -18.13 -13.75
CA GLU A 242 3.33 -18.99 -14.87
C GLU A 242 1.94 -18.62 -15.43
N ASN A 243 1.06 -18.02 -14.62
CA ASN A 243 -0.29 -17.62 -15.01
C ASN A 243 -0.42 -16.14 -15.41
N SER A 244 0.65 -15.34 -15.27
CA SER A 244 0.61 -13.92 -15.60
C SER A 244 0.66 -13.70 -17.12
N PRO A 245 -0.21 -12.85 -17.69
CA PRO A 245 -0.19 -12.50 -19.11
C PRO A 245 0.93 -11.50 -19.48
N ARG A 246 1.76 -11.06 -18.52
CA ARG A 246 2.79 -10.04 -18.75
C ARG A 246 3.97 -10.60 -19.57
N VAL A 247 4.60 -9.72 -20.34
CA VAL A 247 5.66 -10.08 -21.30
C VAL A 247 7.04 -9.91 -20.68
N THR A 248 7.85 -10.97 -20.69
CA THR A 248 9.17 -10.99 -20.03
C THR A 248 10.20 -10.03 -20.64
N ASN A 249 10.21 -9.85 -21.98
CA ASN A 249 11.27 -9.14 -22.70
C ASN A 249 10.86 -7.74 -23.20
N ALA A 250 9.87 -7.12 -22.58
CA ALA A 250 9.45 -5.76 -22.92
C ALA A 250 10.34 -4.71 -22.22
N VAL A 251 10.47 -3.53 -22.84
CA VAL A 251 11.19 -2.39 -22.26
C VAL A 251 10.23 -1.63 -21.34
N GLY A 252 10.67 -1.34 -20.11
CA GLY A 252 9.89 -0.55 -19.17
C GLY A 252 9.75 0.91 -19.58
N ILE A 253 8.63 1.52 -19.20
CA ILE A 253 8.36 2.95 -19.44
C ILE A 253 8.67 3.71 -18.15
N THR A 254 9.76 4.45 -18.14
CA THR A 254 10.16 5.28 -17.00
C THR A 254 9.12 6.36 -16.69
N LEU A 255 8.61 6.37 -15.46
CA LEU A 255 7.69 7.40 -14.98
C LEU A 255 8.50 8.64 -14.55
N LYS A 256 8.64 9.58 -15.49
CA LYS A 256 9.36 10.84 -15.27
C LYS A 256 8.66 11.71 -14.21
N PRO A 257 9.41 12.55 -13.47
CA PRO A 257 8.81 13.53 -12.56
C PRO A 257 7.82 14.44 -13.28
N LEU A 258 6.69 14.73 -12.65
CA LEU A 258 5.70 15.66 -13.18
C LEU A 258 6.21 17.10 -13.08
N ALA A 259 6.29 17.80 -14.21
CA ALA A 259 6.60 19.23 -14.25
C ALA A 259 5.40 20.02 -13.71
N ARG A 260 5.50 20.45 -12.45
CA ARG A 260 4.44 21.21 -11.78
C ARG A 260 4.93 22.59 -11.39
N ARG A 261 4.23 23.63 -11.84
CA ARG A 261 4.43 25.02 -11.41
C ARG A 261 3.31 25.42 -10.45
N ARG A 262 3.65 26.17 -9.41
CA ARG A 262 2.69 26.69 -8.44
C ARG A 262 2.69 28.21 -8.48
N ALA A 263 1.51 28.79 -8.50
CA ALA A 263 1.25 30.22 -8.28
C ALA A 263 0.34 30.37 -7.06
N PRO A 264 0.16 31.59 -6.50
CA PRO A 264 -0.71 31.81 -5.35
C PRO A 264 -2.12 31.22 -5.52
N ASP A 265 -2.70 31.37 -6.72
CA ASP A 265 -4.06 30.94 -7.03
C ASP A 265 -4.13 29.95 -8.21
N ALA A 266 -3.02 29.26 -8.51
CA ALA A 266 -3.02 28.22 -9.53
C ALA A 266 -1.98 27.10 -9.32
N ILE A 267 -2.27 25.93 -9.87
CA ILE A 267 -1.31 24.84 -10.08
C ILE A 267 -1.34 24.50 -11.56
N GLU A 268 -0.17 24.47 -12.19
CA GLU A 268 -0.03 24.18 -13.62
C GLU A 268 0.84 22.95 -13.85
N TYR A 269 0.41 22.18 -14.84
CA TYR A 269 1.13 21.10 -15.51
C TYR A 269 1.03 21.35 -17.01
N ASP A 270 1.71 20.53 -17.82
CA ASP A 270 1.70 20.70 -19.28
C ASP A 270 0.29 20.53 -19.89
N HIS A 271 -0.45 19.51 -19.42
CA HIS A 271 -1.78 19.16 -19.94
C HIS A 271 -2.95 19.49 -18.99
N LEU A 272 -2.67 20.11 -17.84
CA LEU A 272 -3.67 20.39 -16.82
C LEU A 272 -3.35 21.67 -16.07
N SER A 273 -4.34 22.53 -15.86
CA SER A 273 -4.24 23.63 -14.90
C SER A 273 -5.41 23.61 -13.92
N VAL A 274 -5.13 23.99 -12.68
CA VAL A 274 -6.13 24.22 -11.64
C VAL A 274 -6.02 25.69 -11.22
N THR A 275 -7.10 26.45 -11.32
CA THR A 275 -7.18 27.83 -10.82
C THR A 275 -8.12 27.91 -9.63
N PHE A 276 -7.79 28.74 -8.65
CA PHE A 276 -8.55 28.88 -7.41
C PHE A 276 -9.20 30.25 -7.32
N ASP A 277 -10.52 30.27 -7.19
CA ASP A 277 -11.25 31.43 -6.69
C ASP A 277 -11.49 31.22 -5.19
N ARG A 278 -10.75 31.96 -4.36
CA ARG A 278 -10.82 31.82 -2.90
C ARG A 278 -12.05 32.47 -2.29
N VAL A 279 -12.64 33.46 -2.97
CA VAL A 279 -13.84 34.15 -2.50
C VAL A 279 -15.04 33.24 -2.72
N GLU A 280 -15.17 32.68 -3.92
CA GLU A 280 -16.26 31.77 -4.28
C GLU A 280 -16.02 30.33 -3.81
N ARG A 281 -14.81 30.04 -3.31
CA ARG A 281 -14.35 28.70 -2.88
C ARG A 281 -14.44 27.67 -4.01
N LEU A 282 -14.09 28.09 -5.22
CA LEU A 282 -14.11 27.28 -6.44
C LEU A 282 -12.69 26.89 -6.86
N ALA A 283 -12.53 25.65 -7.33
CA ALA A 283 -11.36 25.21 -8.06
C ALA A 283 -11.78 24.80 -9.47
N SER A 284 -11.30 25.51 -10.49
CA SER A 284 -11.57 25.19 -11.90
C SER A 284 -10.43 24.34 -12.45
N ILE A 285 -10.75 23.13 -12.94
CA ILE A 285 -9.79 22.22 -13.56
C ILE A 285 -9.95 22.33 -15.08
N THR A 286 -8.89 22.75 -15.76
CA THR A 286 -8.83 22.85 -17.23
C THR A 286 -7.89 21.79 -17.78
N LEU A 287 -8.41 20.93 -18.64
CA LEU A 287 -7.63 19.91 -19.37
C LEU A 287 -7.27 20.45 -20.76
N ARG A 288 -6.00 20.29 -21.14
CA ARG A 288 -5.48 20.73 -22.45
C ARG A 288 -5.24 19.51 -23.34
N GLY A 289 -5.90 19.49 -24.49
CA GLY A 289 -5.65 18.48 -25.51
C GLY A 289 -4.22 18.53 -26.05
N VAL A 290 -3.83 17.48 -26.77
CA VAL A 290 -2.56 17.46 -27.51
C VAL A 290 -2.66 18.33 -28.76
N GLU A 291 -1.59 19.06 -29.08
CA GLU A 291 -1.52 19.92 -30.28
C GLU A 291 -1.31 19.12 -31.56
N HIS A 292 -0.78 17.89 -31.44
CA HIS A 292 -0.51 16.97 -32.54
C HIS A 292 -1.18 15.62 -32.28
N PRO A 293 -1.62 14.88 -33.32
CA PRO A 293 -2.14 13.53 -33.15
C PRO A 293 -1.14 12.63 -32.41
N PRO A 294 -1.60 11.76 -31.49
CA PRO A 294 -0.71 10.81 -30.84
C PRO A 294 -0.17 9.78 -31.87
N PRO A 295 0.96 9.12 -31.57
CA PRO A 295 1.50 8.07 -32.42
C PRO A 295 0.44 6.99 -32.71
N ALA A 296 0.32 6.57 -33.98
CA ALA A 296 -0.70 5.63 -34.42
C ALA A 296 -0.37 4.16 -34.09
N THR A 297 0.87 3.87 -33.68
CA THR A 297 1.36 2.52 -33.40
C THR A 297 2.20 2.52 -32.12
N ALA A 298 2.32 1.35 -31.47
CA ALA A 298 3.13 1.20 -30.27
C ALA A 298 4.62 1.41 -30.56
N GLU A 299 5.09 0.98 -31.73
CA GLU A 299 6.46 1.16 -32.19
C GLU A 299 6.80 2.65 -32.33
N ALA A 300 5.88 3.45 -32.86
CA ALA A 300 6.04 4.90 -32.97
C ALA A 300 6.00 5.62 -31.61
N MET A 301 5.49 5.00 -30.54
CA MET A 301 5.59 5.55 -29.18
C MET A 301 6.96 5.31 -28.54
N LEU A 302 7.73 4.32 -29.02
CA LEU A 302 9.01 3.92 -28.47
C LEU A 302 10.23 4.52 -29.20
N ALA A 303 10.02 5.06 -30.41
CA ALA A 303 11.03 5.72 -31.23
C ALA A 303 11.33 7.16 -30.76
#